data_AF-A0A437M1C6-F1
#
_entry.id   AF-A0A437M1C6-F1
#
_cell.length_a   1.000
_cell.length_b   1.000
_cell.length_c   1.000
_cell.angle_alpha   90.00
_cell.angle_beta   90.00
_cell.angle_gamma   90.00
#
_symmetry.space_group_name_H-M   'P 1'
#
loop_
_entity.id
_entity.type
_entity.pdbx_description
1 polymer ?
#
loop_
_entity_poly.entity_id
_entity_poly.type
_entity_poly.pdbx_seq_one_letter_code
_entity_poly.pdbx_strand_id
1 'polypeptide(L)'
;MSQTDLEDDYLGGRNPENTRKGNLIAAERLRSLVERIERLLEERAAIGSDIKDIYAEAKSAGFCPKTIKIIVAQRKKDAAEIEELETLRDLYRRALGM
;
A
#
# COMPACT_ATOMS: atom_id res chain seq x y z
N MET A 1 -36.78 -22.60 52.64
CA MET A 1 -35.49 -22.10 52.10
C MET A 1 -35.79 -21.58 50.71
N SER A 2 -35.46 -20.32 50.46
CA SER A 2 -36.05 -19.45 49.45
C SER A 2 -35.52 -19.69 48.03
N GLN A 3 -36.30 -19.22 47.07
CA GLN A 3 -36.06 -19.18 45.64
C GLN A 3 -34.99 -18.13 45.24
N THR A 4 -33.95 -17.98 46.06
CA THR A 4 -32.83 -17.02 45.89
C THR A 4 -31.49 -17.71 45.65
N ASP A 5 -31.45 -19.05 45.59
CA ASP A 5 -30.20 -19.81 45.47
C ASP A 5 -29.90 -20.25 44.03
N LEU A 6 -30.37 -19.50 43.02
CA LEU A 6 -30.29 -19.90 41.59
C LEU A 6 -29.71 -18.85 40.63
N GLU A 7 -29.12 -17.74 41.10
CA GLU A 7 -28.68 -16.65 40.19
C GLU A 7 -27.22 -16.17 40.31
N ASP A 8 -26.29 -16.90 40.94
CA ASP A 8 -24.89 -16.45 41.05
C ASP A 8 -23.82 -17.31 40.34
N ASP A 9 -24.20 -18.38 39.64
CA ASP A 9 -23.22 -19.31 39.00
C ASP A 9 -23.08 -19.16 37.46
N TYR A 10 -23.58 -18.07 36.87
CA TYR A 10 -23.46 -17.78 35.42
C TYR A 10 -22.37 -16.77 35.04
N LEU A 11 -21.30 -16.64 35.83
CA LEU A 11 -20.09 -15.95 35.40
C LEU A 11 -18.87 -16.85 35.59
N GLY A 12 -18.76 -17.86 34.72
CA GLY A 12 -17.56 -18.64 34.51
C GLY A 12 -16.33 -17.73 34.45
N GLY A 13 -15.45 -17.88 35.44
CA GLY A 13 -14.37 -16.97 35.75
C GLY A 13 -13.47 -16.67 34.55
N ARG A 14 -13.52 -15.43 34.07
CA ARG A 14 -12.48 -14.88 33.21
C ARG A 14 -11.24 -14.67 34.08
N ASN A 15 -10.32 -15.65 34.08
CA ASN A 15 -9.05 -15.51 34.78
C ASN A 15 -8.30 -14.25 34.26
N PRO A 16 -8.07 -13.22 35.09
CA PRO A 16 -7.46 -11.97 34.66
C PRO A 16 -6.03 -12.16 34.13
N GLU A 17 -5.32 -13.19 34.59
CA GLU A 17 -3.98 -13.54 34.11
C GLU A 17 -3.99 -14.05 32.66
N ASN A 18 -5.02 -14.82 32.25
CA ASN A 18 -5.16 -15.27 30.87
C ASN A 18 -5.53 -14.12 29.93
N THR A 19 -6.36 -13.17 30.40
CA THR A 19 -6.70 -11.97 29.63
C THR A 19 -5.48 -11.07 29.44
N ARG A 20 -4.66 -10.89 30.48
CA ARG A 20 -3.38 -10.17 30.39
C ARG A 20 -2.41 -10.85 29.42
N LYS A 21 -2.17 -12.16 29.55
CA LYS A 21 -1.29 -12.91 28.63
C LYS A 21 -1.77 -12.82 27.18
N GLY A 22 -3.07 -13.00 26.93
CA GLY A 22 -3.65 -12.82 25.59
C GLY A 22 -3.44 -11.41 25.03
N ASN A 23 -3.60 -10.38 25.86
CA ASN A 23 -3.35 -8.99 25.47
C ASN A 23 -1.87 -8.71 25.19
N LEU A 24 -0.94 -9.31 25.95
CA LEU A 24 0.50 -9.19 25.68
C LEU A 24 0.88 -9.84 24.34
N ILE A 25 0.39 -11.05 24.06
CA ILE A 25 0.62 -11.75 22.78
C ILE A 25 0.05 -10.92 21.61
N ALA A 26 -1.13 -10.34 21.78
CA ALA A 26 -1.72 -9.45 20.78
C ALA A 26 -0.89 -8.18 20.56
N ALA A 27 -0.35 -7.58 21.64
CA ALA A 27 0.51 -6.41 21.57
C ALA A 27 1.87 -6.70 20.90
N GLU A 28 2.49 -7.84 21.19
CA GLU A 28 3.74 -8.28 20.54
C GLU A 28 3.54 -8.51 19.05
N ARG A 29 2.44 -9.17 18.66
CA ARG A 29 2.09 -9.37 17.25
C ARG A 29 1.83 -8.04 16.54
N LEU A 30 1.11 -7.11 17.17
CA LEU A 30 0.88 -5.78 16.62
C LEU A 30 2.19 -5.02 16.44
N ARG A 31 3.08 -5.04 17.43
CA ARG A 31 4.41 -4.41 17.36
C ARG A 31 5.21 -4.95 16.17
N SER A 32 5.28 -6.28 16.01
CA SER A 32 5.98 -6.90 14.89
C SER A 32 5.41 -6.47 13.53
N LEU A 33 4.09 -6.32 13.40
CA LEU A 33 3.46 -5.82 12.16
C LEU A 33 3.83 -4.35 11.90
N VAL A 34 3.79 -3.50 12.93
CA VAL A 34 4.15 -2.08 12.82
C VAL A 34 5.61 -1.92 12.38
N GLU A 35 6.55 -2.56 13.07
CA GLU A 35 7.98 -2.48 12.75
C GLU A 35 8.28 -2.92 11.31
N ARG A 36 7.62 -3.99 10.84
CA ARG A 36 7.75 -4.45 9.46
C ARG A 36 7.22 -3.44 8.45
N ILE A 37 6.10 -2.77 8.76
CA ILE A 37 5.52 -1.73 7.90
C ILE A 37 6.43 -0.51 7.88
N GLU A 38 6.92 -0.06 9.03
CA GLU A 38 7.82 1.10 9.13
C GLU A 38 9.08 0.90 8.30
N ARG A 39 9.73 -0.27 8.39
CA ARG A 39 10.88 -0.60 7.54
C ARG A 39 10.55 -0.53 6.05
N LEU A 40 9.40 -1.07 5.64
CA LEU A 40 8.96 -1.00 4.24
C LEU A 40 8.65 0.44 3.78
N LEU A 41 8.20 1.31 4.67
CA LEU A 41 7.97 2.72 4.38
C LEU A 41 9.30 3.48 4.20
N GLU A 42 10.30 3.19 5.03
CA GLU A 42 11.66 3.74 4.88
C GLU A 42 12.30 3.27 3.56
N GLU A 43 12.25 1.97 3.26
CA GLU A 43 12.74 1.42 1.99
C GLU A 43 12.05 2.08 0.79
N ARG A 44 10.72 2.23 0.84
CA ARG A 44 9.95 2.91 -0.21
C ARG A 44 10.35 4.39 -0.35
N ALA A 45 10.64 5.08 0.76
CA ALA A 45 11.09 6.46 0.73
C ALA A 45 12.47 6.59 0.08
N ALA A 46 13.41 5.69 0.43
CA ALA A 46 14.74 5.62 -0.19
C ALA A 46 14.65 5.38 -1.70
N ILE A 47 13.90 4.35 -2.13
CA ILE A 47 13.65 4.07 -3.56
C ILE A 47 13.01 5.28 -4.26
N GLY A 48 12.09 5.96 -3.58
CA GLY A 48 11.46 7.17 -4.09
C GLY A 48 12.44 8.33 -4.27
N SER A 49 13.49 8.42 -3.44
CA SER A 49 14.58 9.37 -3.60
C SER A 49 15.46 9.02 -4.79
N ASP A 50 15.90 7.77 -4.89
CA ASP A 50 16.74 7.30 -6.00
C ASP A 50 16.08 7.53 -7.36
N ILE A 51 14.77 7.26 -7.46
CA ILE A 51 13.99 7.54 -8.67
C ILE A 51 13.99 9.04 -9.02
N LYS A 52 13.91 9.93 -8.03
CA LYS A 52 13.96 11.39 -8.28
C LYS A 52 15.33 11.81 -8.78
N ASP A 53 16.40 11.24 -8.22
CA ASP A 53 17.77 11.55 -8.61
C ASP A 53 18.03 11.11 -10.06
N ILE A 54 17.54 9.94 -10.47
CA ILE A 54 17.59 9.48 -11.87
C ILE A 54 16.83 10.44 -12.80
N TYR A 55 15.65 10.93 -12.40
CA TYR A 55 14.92 11.92 -13.22
C TYR A 55 15.66 13.27 -13.29
N ALA A 56 16.38 13.66 -12.24
CA ALA A 56 17.20 14.86 -12.24
C ALA A 56 18.43 14.69 -13.15
N GLU A 57 19.10 13.55 -13.10
CA GLU A 57 20.19 13.19 -14.01
C GLU A 57 19.71 13.21 -15.47
N ALA A 58 18.57 12.58 -15.78
CA ALA A 58 17.98 12.59 -17.12
C ALA A 58 17.72 14.02 -17.62
N LYS A 59 17.27 14.92 -16.74
CA LYS A 59 17.08 16.33 -17.07
C LYS A 59 18.41 17.02 -17.40
N SER A 60 19.44 16.79 -16.59
CA SER A 60 20.79 17.34 -16.80
C SER A 60 21.43 16.80 -18.09
N ALA A 61 21.11 15.57 -18.47
CA ALA A 61 21.51 14.96 -19.74
C ALA A 61 20.69 15.44 -20.96
N GLY A 62 19.72 16.34 -20.78
CA GLY A 62 18.93 16.93 -21.86
C GLY A 62 17.64 16.19 -22.23
N PHE A 63 17.25 15.16 -21.48
CA PHE A 63 15.97 14.47 -21.68
C PHE A 63 14.82 15.16 -20.97
N CYS A 64 13.58 14.94 -21.45
CA CYS A 64 12.37 15.43 -20.80
C CYS A 64 11.85 14.41 -19.78
N PRO A 65 11.88 14.68 -18.45
CA PRO A 65 11.42 13.73 -17.45
C PRO A 65 9.93 13.41 -17.55
N LYS A 66 9.10 14.33 -18.07
CA LYS A 66 7.67 14.08 -18.29
C LYS A 66 7.45 12.99 -19.34
N THR A 67 8.20 13.03 -20.43
CA THR A 67 8.13 12.01 -21.50
C THR A 67 8.63 10.67 -21.00
N ILE A 68 9.73 10.63 -20.23
CA ILE A 68 10.23 9.38 -19.63
C ILE A 68 9.19 8.74 -18.71
N LYS A 69 8.49 9.52 -17.88
CA LYS A 69 7.41 9.01 -17.01
C LYS A 69 6.28 8.35 -17.81
N ILE A 70 5.90 8.93 -18.96
CA ILE A 70 4.90 8.35 -19.86
C ILE A 70 5.40 7.01 -20.41
N ILE A 71 6.65 6.95 -20.88
CA ILE A 71 7.26 5.72 -21.40
C ILE A 71 7.30 4.63 -20.32
N VAL A 72 7.75 4.96 -19.10
CA VAL A 72 7.79 4.00 -17.98
C VAL A 72 6.40 3.48 -17.63
N ALA A 73 5.36 4.33 -17.68
CA ALA A 73 3.98 3.90 -17.45
C ALA A 73 3.46 3.01 -18.59
N GLN A 74 3.75 3.35 -19.85
CA GLN A 74 3.40 2.52 -21.01
C GLN A 74 4.05 1.14 -20.92
N ARG A 75 5.32 1.04 -20.52
CA ARG A 75 6.04 -0.24 -20.37
C ARG A 75 5.46 -1.20 -19.32
N LYS A 76 4.52 -0.75 -18.48
CA LYS A 76 3.79 -1.60 -17.53
C LYS A 76 2.52 -2.22 -18.11
N LYS A 77 2.08 -1.75 -19.28
CA LYS A 77 0.87 -2.21 -19.96
C LYS A 77 1.23 -3.30 -20.98
N ASP A 78 0.21 -4.06 -21.39
CA ASP A 78 0.36 -5.01 -22.49
C ASP A 78 0.53 -4.29 -23.83
N ALA A 79 1.26 -4.90 -24.76
CA ALA A 79 1.54 -4.31 -26.07
C ALA A 79 0.25 -4.04 -26.87
N ALA A 80 -0.73 -4.94 -26.82
CA ALA A 80 -1.99 -4.77 -27.54
C ALA A 80 -2.82 -3.62 -26.93
N GLU A 81 -2.83 -3.48 -25.60
CA GLU A 81 -3.50 -2.37 -24.92
C GLU A 81 -2.89 -1.01 -25.32
N ILE A 82 -1.55 -0.96 -25.46
CA ILE A 82 -0.86 0.27 -25.90
C ILE A 82 -1.26 0.63 -27.33
N GLU A 83 -1.28 -0.34 -28.25
CA GLU A 83 -1.61 -0.13 -29.65
C GLU A 83 -3.07 0.34 -29.84
N GLU A 84 -4.01 -0.29 -29.13
CA GLU A 84 -5.42 0.11 -29.14
C GLU A 84 -5.60 1.55 -28.64
N LEU A 85 -4.96 1.90 -27.52
CA LEU A 85 -5.05 3.23 -26.94
C LEU A 85 -4.41 4.30 -27.83
N GLU A 86 -3.27 4.05 -28.47
CA GLU A 86 -2.67 5.01 -29.41
C GLU A 86 -3.54 5.19 -30.66
N THR A 87 -4.14 4.11 -31.17
CA THR A 87 -5.08 4.18 -32.31
C THR A 87 -6.29 5.06 -31.97
N LEU A 88 -6.91 4.83 -30.81
CA LEU A 88 -8.03 5.65 -30.33
C LEU A 88 -7.61 7.10 -30.09
N ARG A 89 -6.43 7.33 -29.52
CA ARG A 89 -5.94 8.68 -29.23
C ARG A 89 -5.70 9.47 -30.51
N ASP A 90 -5.16 8.84 -31.54
CA ASP A 90 -4.97 9.46 -32.86
C ASP A 90 -6.31 9.76 -33.55
N LEU A 91 -7.28 8.86 -33.46
CA LEU A 91 -8.65 9.12 -33.94
C LEU A 91 -9.24 10.36 -33.26
N TYR A 92 -9.14 10.44 -31.93
CA TYR A 92 -9.69 11.57 -31.17
C TYR A 92 -8.95 12.88 -31.45
N ARG A 93 -7.63 12.85 -31.62
CA ARG A 93 -6.85 14.04 -32.03
C ARG A 93 -7.30 14.59 -33.37
N ARG A 94 -7.45 13.71 -34.38
CA ARG A 94 -7.96 14.09 -35.70
C ARG A 94 -9.35 14.69 -35.61
N ALA A 95 -10.25 14.10 -34.82
CA ALA A 95 -11.59 14.62 -34.60
C ALA A 95 -11.60 16.01 -33.93
N LEU A 96 -10.61 16.31 -33.10
CA LEU A 96 -10.42 17.60 -32.44
C LEU A 96 -9.58 18.60 -33.27
N GLY A 97 -9.07 18.20 -34.44
CA GLY A 97 -8.20 19.03 -35.28
C GLY A 97 -6.81 19.29 -34.68
N MET A 98 -6.32 18.36 -33.85
CA MET A 98 -4.98 18.39 -33.23
C MET A 98 -3.99 17.45 -33.91
#